data_AF-A0A151FBQ5-F1
#
_entry.id   AF-A0A151FBQ5-F1
#
_cell.length_a   1.000
_cell.length_b   1.000
_cell.length_c   1.000
_cell.angle_alpha   90.00
_cell.angle_beta   90.00
_cell.angle_gamma   90.00
#
_symmetry.space_group_name_H-M   'P 1'
#
loop_
_entity.id
_entity.type
_entity.pdbx_description
1 polymer ?
#
loop_
_entity_poly.entity_id
_entity_poly.type
_entity_poly.pdbx_seq_one_letter_code
_entity_poly.pdbx_strand_id
1 'polypeptide(L)'
;MYILRSVLGPFVVAFIGIFFGLLYKGVDRILHARMQKRVGPPVTQPFLDVRKLLIKENLVPENAVDWLFNLMPVLSLVSVTSILLYIPLGFDPLLSTKGDLILILYLLMLPAICLMVGAFASSSPYATVGAQREMVMMISYEFPLAVTIISMVWRLSKVHAASNLFTLEYISTHPLWGEVGVFGAIGLVILLVVLLTVIPVELSRVPFDIPEAESEIAGGLLAEYSGKNLAMFYMSDAVKAIVMAGLVVALFFPYTISQYFGWPLYLEYIIDFAFFLVKTFIIVFVSVTVVRTAFARYKIDQVTYVFWVPVTVASLIGLLLLYLDVIL
;
A
#
# COMPACT_ATOMS: atom_id res chain seq x y z
N MET A 1 29.67 -10.80 -5.05
CA MET A 1 28.33 -11.19 -4.55
C MET A 1 27.46 -9.96 -4.25
N TYR A 2 27.97 -8.94 -3.54
CA TYR A 2 27.24 -7.68 -3.27
C TYR A 2 26.75 -6.95 -4.53
N ILE A 3 27.62 -6.72 -5.53
CA ILE A 3 27.22 -6.05 -6.78
C ILE A 3 26.12 -6.83 -7.52
N LEU A 4 26.19 -8.16 -7.52
CA LEU A 4 25.19 -9.01 -8.15
C LEU A 4 23.83 -8.95 -7.42
N ARG A 5 23.85 -8.94 -6.07
CA ARG A 5 22.64 -8.77 -5.23
C ARG A 5 22.05 -7.38 -5.39
N SER A 6 22.87 -6.34 -5.48
CA SER A 6 22.42 -4.95 -5.65
C SER A 6 21.89 -4.64 -7.05
N VAL A 7 22.42 -5.31 -8.09
CA VAL A 7 21.97 -5.08 -9.48
C VAL A 7 20.81 -6.00 -9.86
N LEU A 8 20.89 -7.31 -9.58
CA LEU A 8 19.82 -8.25 -9.93
C LEU A 8 18.67 -8.25 -8.92
N GLY A 9 18.94 -7.98 -7.64
CA GLY A 9 17.94 -7.98 -6.57
C GLY A 9 16.74 -7.08 -6.86
N PRO A 10 16.94 -5.81 -7.27
CA PRO A 10 15.83 -4.92 -7.59
C PRO A 10 14.93 -5.42 -8.73
N PHE A 11 15.51 -5.99 -9.79
CA PHE A 11 14.72 -6.55 -10.89
C PHE A 11 13.91 -7.77 -10.44
N VAL A 12 14.50 -8.63 -9.61
CA VAL A 12 13.80 -9.80 -9.05
C VAL A 12 12.65 -9.37 -8.13
N VAL A 13 12.89 -8.41 -7.23
CA VAL A 13 11.85 -7.90 -6.32
C VAL A 13 10.74 -7.17 -7.08
N ALA A 14 11.08 -6.38 -8.10
CA ALA A 14 10.08 -5.75 -8.96
C ALA A 14 9.22 -6.79 -9.69
N PHE A 15 9.84 -7.85 -10.24
CA PHE A 15 9.11 -8.94 -10.88
C PHE A 15 8.18 -9.68 -9.90
N ILE A 16 8.68 -10.00 -8.70
CA ILE A 16 7.90 -10.64 -7.62
C ILE A 16 6.72 -9.74 -7.24
N GLY A 17 6.96 -8.46 -7.01
CA GLY A 17 5.92 -7.49 -6.65
C GLY A 17 4.82 -7.40 -7.68
N ILE A 18 5.17 -7.29 -8.97
CA ILE A 18 4.19 -7.23 -10.07
C ILE A 18 3.45 -8.56 -10.18
N PHE A 19 4.17 -9.69 -10.16
CA PHE A 19 3.56 -11.02 -10.30
C PHE A 19 2.54 -11.32 -9.19
N PHE A 20 2.95 -11.18 -7.92
CA PHE A 20 2.04 -11.43 -6.80
C PHE A 20 0.96 -10.34 -6.69
N GLY A 21 1.23 -9.10 -7.07
CA GLY A 21 0.24 -8.03 -7.04
C GLY A 21 -0.90 -8.30 -8.01
N LEU A 22 -0.57 -8.76 -9.22
CA LEU A 22 -1.56 -9.19 -10.20
C LEU A 22 -2.29 -10.46 -9.76
N LEU A 23 -1.60 -11.40 -9.12
CA LEU A 23 -2.24 -12.59 -8.52
C LEU A 23 -3.27 -12.18 -7.46
N TYR A 24 -2.92 -11.24 -6.57
CA TYR A 24 -3.82 -10.74 -5.52
C TYR A 24 -5.06 -10.07 -6.12
N LYS A 25 -4.89 -9.21 -7.15
CA LYS A 25 -6.04 -8.66 -7.88
C LYS A 25 -6.94 -9.75 -8.48
N GLY A 26 -6.35 -10.84 -8.98
CA GLY A 26 -7.08 -11.95 -9.57
C GLY A 26 -7.92 -12.70 -8.54
N VAL A 27 -7.30 -13.02 -7.40
CA VAL A 27 -7.98 -13.68 -6.28
C VAL A 27 -9.05 -12.76 -5.67
N ASP A 28 -8.75 -11.48 -5.48
CA ASP A 28 -9.70 -10.47 -4.97
C ASP A 28 -10.97 -10.39 -5.84
N ARG A 29 -10.84 -10.38 -7.17
CA ARG A 29 -11.99 -10.40 -8.10
C ARG A 29 -12.86 -11.64 -7.92
N ILE A 30 -12.26 -12.82 -7.69
CA ILE A 30 -13.00 -14.07 -7.45
C ILE A 30 -13.74 -14.02 -6.11
N LEU A 31 -13.06 -13.58 -5.05
CA LEU A 31 -13.63 -13.53 -3.71
C LEU A 31 -14.82 -12.57 -3.65
N HIS A 32 -14.65 -11.36 -4.19
CA HIS A 32 -15.74 -10.40 -4.29
C HIS A 32 -16.93 -10.92 -5.12
N ALA A 33 -16.68 -11.58 -6.24
CA ALA A 33 -17.73 -12.21 -7.05
C ALA A 33 -18.48 -13.30 -6.26
N ARG A 34 -17.76 -14.18 -5.56
CA ARG A 34 -18.35 -15.26 -4.76
C ARG A 34 -19.16 -14.74 -3.59
N MET A 35 -18.70 -13.68 -2.92
CA MET A 35 -19.46 -13.02 -1.83
C MET A 35 -20.79 -12.43 -2.34
N GLN A 36 -20.85 -12.07 -3.63
CA GLN A 36 -22.07 -11.61 -4.32
C GLN A 36 -22.85 -12.74 -5.00
N LYS A 37 -22.52 -14.02 -4.74
CA LYS A 37 -23.15 -15.20 -5.35
C LYS A 37 -23.07 -15.26 -6.89
N ARG A 38 -22.00 -14.74 -7.48
CA ARG A 38 -21.70 -14.87 -8.91
C ARG A 38 -20.35 -15.53 -9.15
N VAL A 39 -20.19 -16.14 -10.33
CA VAL A 39 -18.89 -16.71 -10.75
C VAL A 39 -17.98 -15.56 -11.18
N GLY A 40 -16.81 -15.47 -10.54
CA GLY A 40 -15.78 -14.49 -10.88
C GLY A 40 -14.92 -14.91 -12.08
N PRO A 41 -14.12 -13.99 -12.63
CA PRO A 41 -13.16 -14.30 -13.70
C PRO A 41 -12.05 -15.26 -13.20
N PRO A 42 -11.27 -15.89 -14.08
CA PRO A 42 -10.14 -16.73 -13.67
C PRO A 42 -9.06 -15.91 -12.95
N VAL A 43 -8.24 -16.58 -12.11
CA VAL A 43 -7.12 -15.94 -11.37
C VAL A 43 -6.14 -15.25 -12.31
N THR A 44 -5.97 -15.78 -13.53
CA THR A 44 -5.05 -15.27 -14.55
C THR A 44 -5.56 -14.01 -15.26
N GLN A 45 -6.80 -13.55 -14.99
CA GLN A 45 -7.41 -12.42 -15.70
C GLN A 45 -6.57 -11.13 -15.66
N PRO A 46 -6.02 -10.68 -14.52
CA PRO A 46 -5.22 -9.45 -14.49
C PRO A 46 -3.96 -9.54 -15.36
N PHE A 47 -3.37 -10.73 -15.50
CA PHE A 47 -2.23 -10.93 -16.40
C PHE A 47 -2.65 -10.80 -17.87
N LEU A 48 -3.83 -11.30 -18.23
CA LEU A 48 -4.39 -11.16 -19.57
C LEU A 48 -4.75 -9.70 -19.87
N ASP A 49 -5.29 -8.97 -18.89
CA ASP A 49 -5.62 -7.55 -19.00
C ASP A 49 -4.36 -6.71 -19.25
N VAL A 50 -3.30 -6.92 -18.45
CA VAL A 50 -2.00 -6.24 -18.65
C VAL A 50 -1.42 -6.58 -20.02
N ARG A 51 -1.39 -7.86 -20.40
CA ARG A 51 -0.89 -8.29 -21.72
C ARG A 51 -1.66 -7.61 -22.86
N LYS A 52 -2.99 -7.54 -22.76
CA LYS A 52 -3.84 -6.86 -23.74
C LYS A 52 -3.50 -5.38 -23.83
N LEU A 53 -3.38 -4.69 -22.70
CA LEU A 53 -3.11 -3.25 -22.66
C LEU A 53 -1.72 -2.91 -23.21
N LEU A 54 -0.70 -3.75 -22.97
CA LEU A 54 0.65 -3.55 -23.51
C LEU A 54 0.74 -3.68 -25.04
N ILE A 55 -0.17 -4.45 -25.65
CA ILE A 55 -0.26 -4.63 -27.12
C ILE A 55 -1.02 -3.46 -27.76
N LYS A 56 -1.91 -2.79 -27.02
CA LYS A 56 -2.73 -1.69 -27.54
C LYS A 56 -1.90 -0.44 -27.78
N GLU A 57 -2.34 0.35 -28.75
CA GLU A 57 -1.79 1.67 -29.04
C GLU A 57 -2.03 2.61 -27.85
N ASN A 58 -1.05 3.49 -27.64
CA ASN A 58 -1.10 4.51 -26.59
C ASN A 58 -1.53 5.83 -27.25
N LEU A 59 -2.77 6.25 -27.02
CA LEU A 59 -3.31 7.50 -27.51
C LEU A 59 -3.02 8.60 -26.48
N VAL A 60 -2.50 9.73 -26.97
CA VAL A 60 -2.25 10.94 -26.17
C VAL A 60 -3.14 12.05 -26.72
N PRO A 61 -3.94 12.75 -25.89
CA PRO A 61 -4.79 13.84 -26.36
C PRO A 61 -3.99 15.00 -26.94
N GLU A 62 -4.51 15.69 -27.96
CA GLU A 62 -3.81 16.80 -28.63
C GLU A 62 -3.50 17.99 -27.70
N ASN A 63 -4.36 18.24 -26.72
CA ASN A 63 -4.19 19.31 -25.73
C ASN A 63 -3.41 18.87 -24.49
N ALA A 64 -2.93 17.63 -24.44
CA ALA A 64 -2.19 17.12 -23.30
C ALA A 64 -0.73 17.58 -23.29
N VAL A 65 -0.12 17.56 -22.11
CA VAL A 65 1.33 17.73 -21.98
C VAL A 65 2.00 16.38 -22.17
N ASP A 66 2.34 16.05 -23.42
CA ASP A 66 2.79 14.72 -23.86
C ASP A 66 3.86 14.07 -22.98
N TRP A 67 4.94 14.80 -22.69
CA TRP A 67 6.05 14.24 -21.92
C TRP A 67 5.63 13.91 -20.49
N LEU A 68 4.79 14.75 -19.88
CA LEU A 68 4.34 14.58 -18.52
C LEU A 68 3.32 13.44 -18.43
N PHE A 69 2.36 13.40 -19.36
CA PHE A 69 1.35 12.35 -19.47
C PHE A 69 1.96 10.95 -19.63
N ASN A 70 3.04 10.81 -20.40
CA ASN A 70 3.73 9.53 -20.59
C ASN A 70 4.71 9.18 -19.45
N LEU A 71 5.26 10.18 -18.75
CA LEU A 71 6.22 9.97 -17.66
C LEU A 71 5.55 9.53 -16.35
N MET A 72 4.38 10.08 -16.01
CA MET A 72 3.73 9.82 -14.72
C MET A 72 3.42 8.35 -14.43
N PRO A 73 2.88 7.54 -15.37
CA PRO A 73 2.67 6.11 -15.12
C PRO A 73 3.97 5.35 -14.83
N VAL A 74 5.07 5.73 -15.47
CA VAL A 74 6.40 5.12 -15.26
C VAL A 74 6.90 5.45 -13.85
N LEU A 75 6.85 6.72 -13.45
CA LEU A 75 7.28 7.15 -12.12
C LEU A 75 6.45 6.51 -11.01
N SER A 76 5.13 6.36 -11.22
CA SER A 76 4.25 5.66 -10.29
C SER A 76 4.69 4.21 -10.09
N LEU A 77 4.96 3.46 -11.17
CA LEU A 77 5.40 2.07 -11.06
C LEU A 77 6.79 1.96 -10.40
N VAL A 78 7.72 2.84 -10.78
CA VAL A 78 9.09 2.86 -10.22
C VAL A 78 9.06 3.20 -8.73
N SER A 79 8.25 4.17 -8.31
CA SER A 79 8.15 4.54 -6.89
C SER A 79 7.63 3.37 -6.05
N VAL A 80 6.51 2.75 -6.43
CA VAL A 80 5.95 1.63 -5.66
C VAL A 80 6.88 0.42 -5.64
N THR A 81 7.51 0.08 -6.77
CA THR A 81 8.45 -1.06 -6.81
C THR A 81 9.72 -0.79 -6.01
N SER A 82 10.18 0.46 -5.92
CA SER A 82 11.32 0.82 -5.08
C SER A 82 11.06 0.62 -3.58
N ILE A 83 9.81 0.78 -3.12
CA ILE A 83 9.44 0.58 -1.72
C ILE A 83 9.63 -0.88 -1.30
N LEU A 84 9.37 -1.83 -2.20
CA LEU A 84 9.56 -3.26 -1.92
C LEU A 84 11.01 -3.63 -1.59
N LEU A 85 11.99 -2.80 -1.95
CA LEU A 85 13.39 -3.05 -1.60
C LEU A 85 13.67 -2.87 -0.10
N TYR A 86 12.84 -2.09 0.59
CA TYR A 86 12.94 -1.78 2.02
C TYR A 86 12.00 -2.62 2.88
N ILE A 87 10.99 -3.26 2.30
CA ILE A 87 10.05 -4.11 3.04
C ILE A 87 10.68 -5.49 3.28
N PRO A 88 10.70 -5.99 4.53
CA PRO A 88 11.13 -7.35 4.81
C PRO A 88 10.09 -8.35 4.28
N LEU A 89 10.41 -9.04 3.18
CA LEU A 89 9.50 -9.97 2.49
C LEU A 89 9.49 -11.38 3.12
N GLY A 90 9.91 -11.53 4.38
CA GLY A 90 10.23 -12.82 5.00
C GLY A 90 11.71 -13.17 4.98
N PHE A 91 12.54 -12.27 4.47
CA PHE A 91 14.00 -12.27 4.58
C PHE A 91 14.47 -10.81 4.72
N ASP A 92 15.74 -10.62 5.05
CA ASP A 92 16.31 -9.28 5.25
C ASP A 92 16.12 -8.41 4.00
N PRO A 93 15.67 -7.16 4.17
CA PRO A 93 15.45 -6.27 3.04
C PRO A 93 16.73 -6.09 2.22
N LEU A 94 16.57 -5.80 0.92
CA LEU A 94 17.71 -5.59 0.03
C LEU A 94 18.47 -4.32 0.37
N LEU A 95 17.73 -3.29 0.78
CA LEU A 95 18.24 -2.00 1.22
C LEU A 95 17.77 -1.73 2.64
N SER A 96 18.72 -1.41 3.50
CA SER A 96 18.50 -1.04 4.90
C SER A 96 19.47 0.08 5.24
N THR A 97 18.99 1.31 5.22
CA THR A 97 19.75 2.52 5.57
C THR A 97 19.09 3.30 6.70
N LYS A 98 19.84 4.23 7.30
CA LYS A 98 19.32 5.04 8.40
C LYS A 98 18.24 5.99 7.86
N GLY A 99 17.02 5.88 8.38
CA GLY A 99 15.91 6.77 8.02
C GLY A 99 15.00 6.24 6.90
N ASP A 100 15.11 4.95 6.54
CA ASP A 100 14.32 4.33 5.47
C ASP A 100 12.81 4.53 5.63
N LEU A 101 12.30 4.54 6.86
CA LEU A 101 10.87 4.67 7.10
C LEU A 101 10.31 6.02 6.61
N ILE A 102 11.10 7.09 6.76
CA ILE A 102 10.73 8.42 6.24
C ILE A 102 10.77 8.41 4.71
N LEU A 103 11.76 7.73 4.12
CA LEU A 103 11.83 7.55 2.68
C LEU A 103 10.62 6.74 2.16
N ILE A 104 10.21 5.67 2.84
CA ILE A 104 9.03 4.87 2.48
C ILE A 104 7.77 5.74 2.51
N LEU A 105 7.60 6.59 3.52
CA LEU A 105 6.48 7.55 3.59
C LEU A 105 6.46 8.48 2.36
N TYR A 106 7.59 9.07 2.00
CA TYR A 106 7.66 9.92 0.81
C TYR A 106 7.40 9.15 -0.49
N LEU A 107 7.92 7.93 -0.61
CA LEU A 107 7.71 7.09 -1.78
C LEU A 107 6.25 6.60 -1.88
N LEU A 108 5.55 6.40 -0.76
CA LEU A 108 4.12 6.04 -0.72
C LEU A 108 3.20 7.15 -1.23
N MET A 109 3.59 8.42 -1.05
CA MET A 109 2.85 9.56 -1.60
C MET A 109 3.01 9.70 -3.12
N LEU A 110 4.15 9.29 -3.69
CA LEU A 110 4.46 9.52 -5.10
C LEU A 110 3.44 8.94 -6.10
N PRO A 111 2.88 7.73 -5.93
CA PRO A 111 1.85 7.18 -6.81
C PRO A 111 0.61 8.05 -6.92
N ALA A 112 0.11 8.59 -5.80
CA ALA A 112 -1.05 9.48 -5.77
C ALA A 112 -0.72 10.80 -6.48
N ILE A 113 0.47 11.36 -6.22
CA ILE A 113 0.97 12.55 -6.92
C ILE A 113 1.10 12.30 -8.42
N CYS A 114 1.64 11.15 -8.84
CA CYS A 114 1.77 10.78 -10.25
C CYS A 114 0.40 10.65 -10.93
N LEU A 115 -0.59 10.03 -10.27
CA LEU A 115 -1.95 9.96 -10.79
C LEU A 115 -2.56 11.36 -10.95
N MET A 116 -2.42 12.22 -9.94
CA MET A 116 -2.93 13.59 -9.96
C MET A 116 -2.29 14.45 -11.05
N VAL A 117 -0.95 14.49 -11.11
CA VAL A 117 -0.20 15.24 -12.13
C VAL A 117 -0.47 14.68 -13.52
N GLY A 118 -0.57 13.35 -13.64
CA GLY A 118 -0.91 12.69 -14.88
C GLY A 118 -2.32 13.01 -15.37
N ALA A 119 -3.26 13.18 -14.45
CA ALA A 119 -4.63 13.58 -14.76
C ALA A 119 -4.72 15.07 -15.13
N PHE A 120 -3.94 15.96 -14.50
CA PHE A 120 -3.86 17.36 -14.95
C PHE A 120 -3.19 17.49 -16.32
N ALA A 121 -2.22 16.63 -16.62
CA ALA A 121 -1.53 16.62 -17.91
C ALA A 121 -2.44 16.28 -19.09
N SER A 122 -3.58 15.60 -18.88
CA SER A 122 -4.48 15.18 -19.96
C SER A 122 -5.43 16.30 -20.45
N SER A 123 -5.48 17.44 -19.75
CA SER A 123 -6.30 18.60 -20.09
C SER A 123 -7.81 18.31 -20.25
N SER A 124 -8.32 17.27 -19.58
CA SER A 124 -9.74 16.90 -19.57
C SER A 124 -10.46 17.42 -18.32
N PRO A 125 -11.67 17.99 -18.43
CA PRO A 125 -12.45 18.44 -17.27
C PRO A 125 -12.73 17.31 -16.27
N TYR A 126 -13.01 16.09 -16.76
CA TYR A 126 -13.27 14.92 -15.90
C TYR A 126 -12.02 14.50 -15.11
N ALA A 127 -10.87 14.45 -15.78
CA ALA A 127 -9.59 14.13 -15.15
C ALA A 127 -9.19 15.20 -14.12
N THR A 128 -9.44 16.48 -14.41
CA THR A 128 -9.16 17.60 -13.50
C THR A 128 -9.99 17.49 -12.21
N VAL A 129 -11.28 17.18 -12.31
CA VAL A 129 -12.13 16.97 -11.12
C VAL A 129 -11.67 15.74 -10.33
N GLY A 130 -11.33 14.63 -11.01
CA GLY A 130 -10.75 13.44 -10.36
C GLY A 130 -9.45 13.75 -9.61
N ALA A 131 -8.56 14.54 -10.22
CA ALA A 131 -7.29 14.96 -9.63
C ALA A 131 -7.47 15.83 -8.37
N GLN A 132 -8.42 16.76 -8.39
CA GLN A 132 -8.75 17.57 -7.21
C GLN A 132 -9.28 16.71 -6.07
N ARG A 133 -10.11 15.70 -6.38
CA ARG A 133 -10.64 14.76 -5.38
C ARG A 133 -9.55 13.88 -4.79
N GLU A 134 -8.64 13.36 -5.61
CA GLU A 134 -7.47 12.61 -5.13
C GLU A 134 -6.58 13.45 -4.22
N MET A 135 -6.32 14.70 -4.57
CA MET A 135 -5.52 15.63 -3.76
C MET A 135 -6.10 15.77 -2.34
N VAL A 136 -7.42 15.96 -2.23
CA VAL A 136 -8.09 16.10 -0.92
C VAL A 136 -8.00 14.80 -0.11
N MET A 137 -8.18 13.64 -0.75
CA MET A 137 -8.08 12.36 -0.05
C MET A 137 -6.65 12.10 0.42
N MET A 138 -5.66 12.31 -0.45
CA MET A 138 -4.24 12.14 -0.16
C MET A 138 -3.82 12.92 1.09
N ILE A 139 -4.14 14.21 1.13
CA ILE A 139 -3.83 15.05 2.30
C ILE A 139 -4.51 14.51 3.58
N SER A 140 -5.70 13.91 3.46
CA SER A 140 -6.49 13.48 4.60
C SER A 140 -6.00 12.17 5.24
N TYR A 141 -5.55 11.19 4.45
CA TYR A 141 -5.09 9.90 5.00
C TYR A 141 -3.61 9.87 5.38
N GLU A 142 -2.79 10.78 4.84
CA GLU A 142 -1.36 10.87 5.15
C GLU A 142 -1.10 11.21 6.63
N PHE A 143 -1.93 12.08 7.21
CA PHE A 143 -1.79 12.45 8.62
C PHE A 143 -1.93 11.26 9.58
N PRO A 144 -3.05 10.48 9.58
CA PRO A 144 -3.18 9.33 10.46
C PRO A 144 -2.13 8.24 10.17
N LEU A 145 -1.74 8.06 8.90
CA LEU A 145 -0.67 7.12 8.53
C LEU A 145 0.68 7.53 9.16
N ALA A 146 1.08 8.80 9.03
CA ALA A 146 2.30 9.31 9.65
C ALA A 146 2.26 9.21 11.18
N VAL A 147 1.13 9.55 11.81
CA VAL A 147 0.96 9.42 13.27
C VAL A 147 1.14 7.97 13.72
N THR A 148 0.56 6.98 13.01
CA THR A 148 0.69 5.57 13.40
C THR A 148 2.14 5.10 13.40
N ILE A 149 2.89 5.48 12.36
CA ILE A 149 4.29 5.11 12.21
C ILE A 149 5.17 5.79 13.26
N ILE A 150 4.98 7.10 13.47
CA ILE A 150 5.72 7.87 14.48
C ILE A 150 5.44 7.32 15.89
N SER A 151 4.20 6.93 16.18
CA SER A 151 3.82 6.35 17.48
C SER A 151 4.61 5.08 17.80
N MET A 152 4.76 4.19 16.81
CA MET A 152 5.53 2.95 16.97
C MET A 152 7.03 3.21 17.15
N VAL A 153 7.61 4.07 16.32
CA VAL A 153 9.02 4.45 16.44
C VAL A 153 9.30 5.11 17.79
N TRP A 154 8.40 5.98 18.24
CA TRP A 154 8.52 6.64 19.54
C TRP A 154 8.49 5.63 20.69
N ARG A 155 7.57 4.66 20.68
CA ARG A 155 7.53 3.61 21.72
C ARG A 155 8.80 2.77 21.71
N LEU A 156 9.29 2.38 20.53
CA LEU A 156 10.56 1.65 20.40
C LEU A 156 11.73 2.44 20.97
N SER A 157 11.76 3.76 20.75
CA SER A 157 12.80 4.64 21.29
C SER A 157 12.85 4.65 22.83
N LYS A 158 11.73 4.38 23.50
CA LYS A 158 11.66 4.30 24.97
C LYS A 158 12.11 2.95 25.52
N VAL A 159 11.93 1.88 24.77
CA VAL A 159 12.34 0.53 25.18
C VAL A 159 13.80 0.26 24.80
N HIS A 160 14.24 0.72 23.63
CA HIS A 160 15.55 0.45 23.07
C HIS A 160 16.33 1.74 22.76
N ALA A 161 17.55 1.86 23.30
CA ALA A 161 18.47 2.97 23.03
C ALA A 161 19.27 2.77 21.72
N ALA A 162 18.62 2.34 20.63
CA ALA A 162 19.27 2.04 19.36
C ALA A 162 19.37 3.27 18.44
N SER A 163 20.41 3.34 17.61
CA SER A 163 20.59 4.43 16.63
C SER A 163 19.74 4.28 15.36
N ASN A 164 19.15 3.11 15.12
CA ASN A 164 18.52 2.74 13.84
C ASN A 164 16.98 2.59 13.95
N LEU A 165 16.35 3.29 14.89
CA LEU A 165 14.91 3.19 15.22
C LEU A 165 13.98 3.51 14.03
N PHE A 166 14.44 4.30 13.06
CA PHE A 166 13.68 4.68 11.85
C PHE A 166 13.88 3.71 10.67
N THR A 167 14.34 2.48 10.92
CA THR A 167 14.51 1.45 9.89
C THR A 167 13.40 0.43 10.00
N LEU A 168 12.72 0.10 8.90
CA LEU A 168 11.61 -0.86 8.92
C LEU A 168 12.06 -2.26 9.37
N GLU A 169 13.28 -2.66 8.99
CA GLU A 169 13.93 -3.89 9.48
C GLU A 169 14.02 -3.93 11.01
N TYR A 170 14.45 -2.83 11.63
CA TYR A 170 14.60 -2.74 13.08
C TYR A 170 13.26 -2.86 13.80
N ILE A 171 12.21 -2.23 13.27
CA ILE A 171 10.85 -2.33 13.81
C ILE A 171 10.34 -3.78 13.69
N SER A 172 10.60 -4.43 12.56
CA SER A 172 10.16 -5.81 12.33
C SER A 172 10.86 -6.82 13.25
N THR A 173 12.14 -6.60 13.57
CA THR A 173 12.90 -7.52 14.46
C THR A 173 12.55 -7.37 15.94
N HIS A 174 11.95 -6.24 16.34
CA HIS A 174 11.58 -5.94 17.73
C HIS A 174 10.06 -5.71 17.85
N PRO A 175 9.24 -6.77 17.82
CA PRO A 175 7.79 -6.64 17.88
C PRO A 175 7.32 -6.00 19.20
N LEU A 176 6.54 -4.93 19.09
CA LEU A 176 6.07 -4.17 20.26
C LEU A 176 5.05 -4.92 21.13
N TRP A 177 4.37 -5.95 20.61
CA TRP A 177 3.33 -6.67 21.37
C TRP A 177 3.83 -7.31 22.67
N GLY A 178 5.11 -7.67 22.76
CA GLY A 178 5.72 -8.24 23.97
C GLY A 178 6.29 -7.21 24.95
N GLU A 179 6.44 -5.96 24.52
CA GLU A 179 7.16 -4.89 25.24
C GLU A 179 6.22 -3.81 25.80
N VAL A 180 4.93 -4.10 25.79
CA VAL A 180 3.87 -3.13 26.04
C VAL A 180 2.86 -3.71 27.03
N GLY A 181 2.43 -2.89 27.99
CA GLY A 181 1.41 -3.25 28.96
C GLY A 181 0.00 -3.26 28.37
N VAL A 182 -1.01 -3.40 29.23
CA VAL A 182 -2.42 -3.51 28.80
C VAL A 182 -2.88 -2.25 28.06
N PHE A 183 -2.49 -1.06 28.54
CA PHE A 183 -2.90 0.21 27.93
C PHE A 183 -2.27 0.39 26.56
N GLY A 184 -0.98 0.10 26.43
CA GLY A 184 -0.33 0.24 25.15
C GLY A 184 -0.75 -0.86 24.17
N ALA A 185 -1.13 -2.07 24.61
CA ALA A 185 -1.69 -3.10 23.73
C ALA A 185 -3.01 -2.64 23.11
N ILE A 186 -3.88 -1.96 23.88
CA ILE A 186 -5.08 -1.31 23.34
C ILE A 186 -4.69 -0.21 22.34
N GLY A 187 -3.68 0.59 22.66
CA GLY A 187 -3.13 1.60 21.75
C GLY A 187 -2.68 0.99 20.41
N LEU A 188 -1.93 -0.11 20.43
CA LEU A 188 -1.49 -0.83 19.23
C LEU A 188 -2.67 -1.35 18.40
N VAL A 189 -3.72 -1.89 19.04
CA VAL A 189 -4.93 -2.33 18.32
C VAL A 189 -5.62 -1.17 17.64
N ILE A 190 -5.72 0.00 18.30
CA ILE A 190 -6.31 1.19 17.67
C ILE A 190 -5.47 1.64 16.46
N LEU A 191 -4.15 1.69 16.59
CA LEU A 191 -3.25 2.04 15.49
C LEU A 191 -3.34 1.04 14.33
N LEU A 192 -3.48 -0.25 14.63
CA LEU A 192 -3.72 -1.29 13.62
C LEU A 192 -5.01 -1.00 12.85
N VAL A 193 -6.11 -0.75 13.56
CA VAL A 193 -7.41 -0.44 12.94
C VAL A 193 -7.31 0.81 12.07
N VAL A 194 -6.62 1.86 12.53
CA VAL A 194 -6.36 3.07 11.73
C VAL A 194 -5.61 2.71 10.44
N LEU A 195 -4.55 1.91 10.51
CA LEU A 195 -3.81 1.56 9.30
C LEU A 195 -4.64 0.69 8.35
N LEU A 196 -5.47 -0.22 8.89
CA LEU A 196 -6.41 -1.02 8.09
C LEU A 196 -7.48 -0.17 7.39
N THR A 197 -7.90 0.97 7.96
CA THR A 197 -8.83 1.89 7.30
C THR A 197 -8.17 2.79 6.27
N VAL A 198 -6.86 3.07 6.39
CA VAL A 198 -6.09 3.85 5.40
C VAL A 198 -5.87 3.06 4.10
N ILE A 199 -5.59 1.75 4.17
CA ILE A 199 -5.33 0.89 2.99
C ILE A 199 -6.37 1.05 1.85
N PRO A 200 -7.69 0.91 2.09
CA PRO A 200 -8.67 1.01 1.00
C PRO A 200 -8.74 2.41 0.38
N VAL A 201 -8.38 3.47 1.11
CA VAL A 201 -8.34 4.85 0.56
C VAL A 201 -7.12 5.06 -0.32
N GLU A 202 -5.97 4.59 0.14
CA GLU A 202 -4.70 4.63 -0.59
C GLU A 202 -4.77 3.90 -1.95
N LEU A 203 -5.58 2.84 -2.00
CA LEU A 203 -5.84 2.05 -3.20
C LEU A 203 -7.06 2.54 -4.00
N SER A 204 -7.66 3.67 -3.59
CA SER A 204 -8.87 4.26 -4.17
C SER A 204 -9.99 3.23 -4.40
N ARG A 205 -10.18 2.31 -3.45
CA ARG A 205 -11.19 1.25 -3.53
C ARG A 205 -12.45 1.65 -2.79
N VAL A 206 -13.59 1.18 -3.29
CA VAL A 206 -14.89 1.29 -2.61
C VAL A 206 -14.72 0.85 -1.15
N PRO A 207 -15.20 1.66 -0.18
CA PRO A 207 -16.14 2.78 -0.32
C PRO A 207 -15.51 4.16 -0.61
N PHE A 208 -14.20 4.23 -0.82
CA PHE A 208 -13.40 5.44 -0.96
C PHE A 208 -12.92 5.71 -2.40
N ASP A 209 -13.61 5.16 -3.41
CA ASP A 209 -13.32 5.28 -4.85
C ASP A 209 -13.80 6.62 -5.46
N ILE A 210 -13.66 7.72 -4.73
CA ILE A 210 -14.11 9.07 -5.13
C ILE A 210 -13.38 9.68 -6.35
N PRO A 211 -12.07 9.44 -6.57
CA PRO A 211 -11.29 10.03 -7.68
C PRO A 211 -11.45 9.32 -9.02
N GLU A 212 -11.71 8.01 -9.00
CA GLU A 212 -11.97 7.21 -10.21
C GLU A 212 -13.45 7.30 -10.56
N ALA A 213 -14.32 7.07 -9.56
CA ALA A 213 -15.75 7.36 -9.58
C ALA A 213 -16.41 7.19 -10.95
N GLU A 214 -16.37 5.97 -11.48
CA GLU A 214 -16.88 5.62 -12.82
C GLU A 214 -18.30 6.11 -13.07
N SER A 215 -19.16 6.06 -12.03
CA SER A 215 -20.55 6.47 -12.10
C SER A 215 -20.80 7.99 -12.13
N GLU A 216 -19.83 8.82 -11.72
CA GLU A 216 -20.01 10.29 -11.60
C GLU A 216 -19.15 11.07 -12.59
N ILE A 217 -17.90 10.64 -12.79
CA ILE A 217 -16.89 11.35 -13.58
C ILE A 217 -16.23 10.45 -14.64
N ALA A 218 -16.92 9.38 -15.06
CA ALA A 218 -16.53 8.52 -16.19
C ALA A 218 -15.09 8.00 -16.14
N GLY A 219 -14.60 7.63 -14.94
CA GLY A 219 -13.25 7.10 -14.73
C GLY A 219 -12.22 8.13 -14.26
N GLY A 220 -12.61 9.41 -14.19
CA GLY A 220 -11.86 10.47 -13.51
C GLY A 220 -10.39 10.52 -13.89
N LEU A 221 -9.51 10.22 -12.93
CA LEU A 221 -8.04 10.21 -13.09
C LEU A 221 -7.54 9.40 -14.30
N LEU A 222 -8.19 8.27 -14.59
CA LEU A 222 -7.75 7.31 -15.60
C LEU A 222 -8.50 7.44 -16.93
N ALA A 223 -9.46 8.36 -17.04
CA ALA A 223 -10.38 8.46 -18.17
C ALA A 223 -9.67 8.61 -19.53
N GLU A 224 -8.60 9.41 -19.58
CA GLU A 224 -7.84 9.69 -20.80
C GLU A 224 -6.70 8.69 -21.06
N TYR A 225 -6.39 7.80 -20.11
CA TYR A 225 -5.28 6.87 -20.22
C TYR A 225 -5.66 5.62 -21.02
N SER A 226 -4.82 5.27 -21.98
CA SER A 226 -5.02 4.11 -22.86
C SER A 226 -3.75 3.26 -22.96
N GLY A 227 -3.87 2.08 -23.57
CA GLY A 227 -2.75 1.22 -23.93
C GLY A 227 -1.74 0.98 -22.81
N LYS A 228 -0.47 1.29 -23.11
CA LYS A 228 0.68 1.03 -22.23
C LYS A 228 0.66 1.88 -20.96
N ASN A 229 0.22 3.14 -21.03
CA ASN A 229 0.18 4.01 -19.86
C ASN A 229 -0.85 3.52 -18.83
N LEU A 230 -2.02 3.08 -19.30
CA LEU A 230 -3.03 2.46 -18.44
C LEU A 230 -2.51 1.15 -17.82
N ALA A 231 -1.76 0.34 -18.59
CA ALA A 231 -1.14 -0.88 -18.07
C ALA A 231 -0.17 -0.59 -16.90
N MET A 232 0.63 0.48 -17.02
CA MET A 232 1.59 0.88 -15.99
C MET A 232 0.91 1.35 -14.71
N PHE A 233 -0.14 2.17 -14.78
CA PHE A 233 -0.92 2.51 -13.60
C PHE A 233 -1.62 1.30 -12.98
N TYR A 234 -2.16 0.40 -13.82
CA TYR A 234 -2.79 -0.82 -13.33
C TYR A 234 -1.81 -1.74 -12.60
N MET A 235 -0.58 -1.87 -13.10
CA MET A 235 0.50 -2.60 -12.41
C MET A 235 0.93 -1.87 -11.14
N SER A 236 1.11 -0.55 -11.18
CA SER A 236 1.49 0.25 -10.01
C SER A 236 0.51 0.04 -8.84
N ASP A 237 -0.80 0.14 -9.11
CA ASP A 237 -1.85 -0.11 -8.12
C ASP A 237 -1.83 -1.57 -7.60
N ALA A 238 -1.48 -2.55 -8.45
CA ALA A 238 -1.33 -3.94 -8.03
C ALA A 238 -0.16 -4.15 -7.06
N VAL A 239 0.99 -3.52 -7.34
CA VAL A 239 2.16 -3.55 -6.46
C VAL A 239 1.87 -2.76 -5.18
N LYS A 240 1.12 -1.65 -5.26
CA LYS A 240 0.81 -0.78 -4.12
C LYS A 240 0.03 -1.54 -3.05
N ALA A 241 -0.89 -2.42 -3.46
CA ALA A 241 -1.63 -3.27 -2.54
C ALA A 241 -0.71 -4.18 -1.70
N ILE A 242 0.33 -4.75 -2.30
CA ILE A 242 1.33 -5.55 -1.58
C ILE A 242 2.18 -4.68 -0.68
N VAL A 243 2.61 -3.52 -1.16
CA VAL A 243 3.43 -2.59 -0.36
C VAL A 243 2.68 -2.17 0.91
N MET A 244 1.42 -1.75 0.78
CA MET A 244 0.60 -1.34 1.93
C MET A 244 0.35 -2.48 2.91
N ALA A 245 0.02 -3.67 2.41
CA ALA A 245 -0.14 -4.83 3.27
C ALA A 245 1.17 -5.25 3.92
N GLY A 246 2.29 -5.18 3.18
CA GLY A 246 3.63 -5.49 3.67
C GLY A 246 4.09 -4.54 4.77
N LEU A 247 3.77 -3.25 4.65
CA LEU A 247 4.00 -2.26 5.70
C LEU A 247 3.26 -2.64 6.99
N VAL A 248 1.98 -3.02 6.90
CA VAL A 248 1.19 -3.45 8.07
C VAL A 248 1.79 -4.73 8.69
N VAL A 249 2.18 -5.72 7.87
CA VAL A 249 2.85 -6.93 8.36
C VAL A 249 4.14 -6.59 9.08
N ALA A 250 4.97 -5.72 8.51
CA ALA A 250 6.27 -5.35 9.09
C ALA A 250 6.11 -4.58 10.41
N LEU A 251 5.08 -3.75 10.54
CA LEU A 251 4.82 -2.95 11.73
C LEU A 251 4.14 -3.74 12.86
N PHE A 252 3.12 -4.55 12.54
CA PHE A 252 2.26 -5.18 13.55
C PHE A 252 2.41 -6.69 13.64
N PHE A 253 2.77 -7.39 12.57
CA PHE A 253 2.83 -8.86 12.57
C PHE A 253 4.15 -9.40 12.00
N PRO A 254 5.31 -8.98 12.54
CA PRO A 254 6.60 -9.35 11.96
C PRO A 254 7.09 -10.74 12.42
N TYR A 255 6.18 -11.67 12.67
CA TYR A 255 6.52 -13.04 13.09
C TYR A 255 6.83 -13.92 11.89
N THR A 256 7.86 -14.76 11.99
CA THR A 256 8.23 -15.80 11.03
C THR A 256 7.95 -17.20 11.61
N ILE A 257 7.81 -18.22 10.75
CA ILE A 257 7.54 -19.60 11.19
C ILE A 257 8.85 -20.39 11.34
N SER A 258 9.84 -20.06 10.52
CA SER A 258 11.17 -20.69 10.49
C SER A 258 11.81 -20.90 11.85
N GLN A 259 11.75 -19.90 12.72
CA GLN A 259 12.40 -19.88 14.04
C GLN A 259 11.98 -21.04 14.94
N TYR A 260 10.79 -21.62 14.71
CA TYR A 260 10.26 -22.70 15.55
C TYR A 260 10.64 -24.10 15.05
N PHE A 261 10.96 -24.27 13.77
CA PHE A 261 11.05 -25.59 13.14
C PHE A 261 12.46 -26.02 12.70
N GLY A 262 13.48 -25.16 12.83
CA GLY A 262 14.89 -25.55 12.68
C GLY A 262 15.23 -26.19 11.33
N TRP A 263 14.65 -25.66 10.25
CA TRP A 263 14.79 -26.19 8.89
C TRP A 263 16.10 -25.78 8.21
N PRO A 264 16.52 -26.47 7.13
CA PRO A 264 17.67 -26.03 6.34
C PRO A 264 17.41 -24.65 5.70
N LEU A 265 18.47 -23.82 5.67
CA LEU A 265 18.45 -22.39 5.31
C LEU A 265 17.66 -22.05 4.03
N TYR A 266 17.72 -22.92 3.01
CA TYR A 266 16.98 -22.69 1.75
C TYR A 266 15.46 -22.86 1.89
N LEU A 267 15.01 -23.87 2.65
CA LEU A 267 13.58 -24.03 2.93
C LEU A 267 13.08 -22.87 3.79
N GLU A 268 13.91 -22.40 4.72
CA GLU A 268 13.61 -21.31 5.63
C GLU A 268 13.09 -20.06 4.89
N TYR A 269 13.89 -19.56 3.94
CA TYR A 269 13.53 -18.38 3.16
C TYR A 269 12.26 -18.57 2.33
N ILE A 270 12.04 -19.77 1.77
CA ILE A 270 10.86 -20.05 0.97
C ILE A 270 9.60 -20.05 1.83
N ILE A 271 9.65 -20.68 3.02
CA ILE A 271 8.48 -20.74 3.88
C ILE A 271 8.20 -19.38 4.50
N ASP A 272 9.20 -18.63 4.93
CA ASP A 272 8.97 -17.30 5.48
C ASP A 272 8.42 -16.33 4.43
N PHE A 273 8.91 -16.42 3.18
CA PHE A 273 8.33 -15.68 2.07
C PHE A 273 6.88 -16.11 1.78
N ALA A 274 6.60 -17.42 1.76
CA ALA A 274 5.23 -17.92 1.59
C ALA A 274 4.31 -17.47 2.74
N PHE A 275 4.81 -17.44 3.97
CA PHE A 275 4.06 -16.98 5.14
C PHE A 275 3.81 -15.47 5.08
N PHE A 276 4.79 -14.68 4.64
CA PHE A 276 4.62 -13.27 4.34
C PHE A 276 3.50 -13.03 3.30
N LEU A 277 3.47 -13.81 2.23
CA LEU A 277 2.39 -13.76 1.23
C LEU A 277 1.02 -14.14 1.80
N VAL A 278 0.95 -15.08 2.74
CA VAL A 278 -0.33 -15.41 3.39
C VAL A 278 -0.81 -14.25 4.28
N LYS A 279 0.09 -13.66 5.08
CA LYS A 279 -0.25 -12.54 5.97
C LYS A 279 -0.72 -11.30 5.19
N THR A 280 0.03 -10.92 4.16
CA THR A 280 -0.32 -9.78 3.30
C THR A 280 -1.64 -10.03 2.57
N PHE A 281 -1.89 -11.26 2.10
CA PHE A 281 -3.17 -11.63 1.51
C PHE A 281 -4.34 -11.49 2.50
N ILE A 282 -4.19 -11.95 3.76
CA ILE A 282 -5.22 -11.78 4.79
C ILE A 282 -5.53 -10.31 5.01
N ILE A 283 -4.51 -9.46 5.08
CA ILE A 283 -4.68 -8.02 5.28
C ILE A 283 -5.44 -7.40 4.12
N VAL A 284 -5.05 -7.68 2.86
CA VAL A 284 -5.77 -7.18 1.68
C VAL A 284 -7.22 -7.71 1.66
N PHE A 285 -7.43 -8.99 1.98
CA PHE A 285 -8.76 -9.58 2.02
C PHE A 285 -9.67 -8.88 3.04
N VAL A 286 -9.20 -8.67 4.26
CA VAL A 286 -9.99 -8.04 5.34
C VAL A 286 -10.19 -6.55 5.08
N SER A 287 -9.14 -5.81 4.74
CA SER A 287 -9.20 -4.34 4.60
C SER A 287 -9.80 -3.87 3.28
N VAL A 288 -9.64 -4.63 2.19
CA VAL A 288 -10.11 -4.23 0.86
C VAL A 288 -11.30 -5.06 0.40
N THR A 289 -11.16 -6.40 0.30
CA THR A 289 -12.21 -7.23 -0.32
C THR A 289 -13.49 -7.24 0.51
N VAL A 290 -13.40 -7.46 1.82
CA VAL A 290 -14.56 -7.49 2.71
C VAL A 290 -15.22 -6.12 2.78
N VAL A 291 -14.42 -5.06 2.98
CA VAL A 291 -14.91 -3.68 3.08
C VAL A 291 -15.60 -3.24 1.79
N ARG A 292 -15.00 -3.49 0.62
CA ARG A 292 -15.62 -3.21 -0.69
C ARG A 292 -16.95 -3.93 -0.89
N THR A 293 -17.06 -5.16 -0.40
CA THR A 293 -18.30 -5.95 -0.58
C THR A 293 -19.38 -5.50 0.41
N ALA A 294 -18.99 -5.11 1.63
CA ALA A 294 -19.91 -4.81 2.72
C ALA A 294 -20.45 -3.37 2.70
N PHE A 295 -19.66 -2.41 2.21
CA PHE A 295 -20.00 -0.99 2.27
C PHE A 295 -20.36 -0.42 0.89
N ALA A 296 -21.25 0.56 0.90
CA ALA A 296 -21.53 1.40 -0.25
C ALA A 296 -20.56 2.59 -0.31
N ARG A 297 -20.42 3.18 -1.50
CA ARG A 297 -19.55 4.32 -1.75
C ARG A 297 -19.93 5.56 -0.91
N TYR A 298 -18.93 6.25 -0.39
CA TYR A 298 -19.09 7.51 0.33
C TYR A 298 -19.02 8.74 -0.58
N LYS A 299 -19.63 9.84 -0.13
CA LYS A 299 -19.44 11.16 -0.72
C LYS A 299 -18.11 11.77 -0.26
N ILE A 300 -17.57 12.68 -1.06
CA ILE A 300 -16.30 13.35 -0.75
C ILE A 300 -16.27 14.01 0.62
N ASP A 301 -17.30 14.78 0.97
CA ASP A 301 -17.35 15.50 2.25
C ASP A 301 -17.33 14.54 3.45
N GLN A 302 -17.95 13.37 3.30
CA GLN A 302 -18.01 12.35 4.35
C GLN A 302 -16.65 11.69 4.54
N VAL A 303 -15.93 11.38 3.45
CA VAL A 303 -14.59 10.77 3.53
C VAL A 303 -13.61 11.73 4.17
N THR A 304 -13.58 12.99 3.71
CA THR A 304 -12.72 14.01 4.32
C THR A 304 -13.03 14.15 5.81
N TYR A 305 -14.30 14.24 6.21
CA TYR A 305 -14.68 14.31 7.62
C TYR A 305 -14.21 13.08 8.41
N VAL A 306 -14.41 11.87 7.90
CA VAL A 306 -14.01 10.61 8.57
C VAL A 306 -12.49 10.56 8.80
N PHE A 307 -11.68 10.99 7.84
CA PHE A 307 -10.23 10.95 8.00
C PHE A 307 -9.70 12.05 8.92
N TRP A 308 -10.21 13.28 8.78
CA TRP A 308 -9.80 14.42 9.60
C TRP A 308 -10.26 14.32 11.06
N VAL A 309 -11.43 13.74 11.31
CA VAL A 309 -12.02 13.69 12.66
C VAL A 309 -11.80 12.31 13.28
N PRO A 310 -12.63 11.28 13.05
CA PRO A 310 -12.54 10.05 13.82
C PRO A 310 -11.22 9.28 13.60
N VAL A 311 -10.71 9.15 12.37
CA VAL A 311 -9.49 8.35 12.12
C VAL A 311 -8.25 9.03 12.69
N THR A 312 -8.12 10.35 12.48
CA THR A 312 -7.03 11.14 13.06
C THR A 312 -7.10 11.14 14.59
N VAL A 313 -8.27 11.38 15.19
CA VAL A 313 -8.43 11.33 16.65
C VAL A 313 -8.11 9.92 17.19
N ALA A 314 -8.54 8.86 16.51
CA ALA A 314 -8.20 7.49 16.89
C ALA A 314 -6.68 7.26 16.86
N SER A 315 -5.97 7.76 15.84
CA SER A 315 -4.51 7.67 15.75
C SER A 315 -3.80 8.38 16.91
N LEU A 316 -4.29 9.56 17.32
CA LEU A 316 -3.77 10.33 18.45
C LEU A 316 -4.08 9.68 19.80
N ILE A 317 -5.27 9.07 19.95
CA ILE A 317 -5.62 8.27 21.12
C ILE A 317 -4.70 7.05 21.22
N GLY A 318 -4.42 6.36 20.10
CA GLY A 318 -3.47 5.26 20.06
C GLY A 318 -2.07 5.67 20.53
N LEU A 319 -1.58 6.82 20.06
CA LEU A 319 -0.32 7.41 20.53
C LEU A 319 -0.37 7.73 22.03
N LEU A 320 -1.45 8.36 22.51
CA LEU A 320 -1.60 8.75 23.91
C LEU A 320 -1.62 7.53 24.83
N LEU A 321 -2.30 6.44 24.44
CA LEU A 321 -2.32 5.20 25.20
C LEU A 321 -0.93 4.55 25.29
N LEU A 322 -0.17 4.55 24.18
CA LEU A 322 1.23 4.11 24.21
C LEU A 322 2.10 4.96 25.12
N TYR A 323 1.82 6.26 25.20
CA TYR A 323 2.50 7.19 26.10
C TYR A 323 2.15 6.93 27.57
N LEU A 324 0.87 6.77 27.89
CA LEU A 324 0.41 6.47 29.25
C LEU A 324 0.99 5.15 29.78
N ASP A 325 1.13 4.15 28.90
CA ASP A 325 1.73 2.86 29.24
C ASP A 325 3.23 2.94 29.58
N VAL A 326 3.93 4.04 29.25
CA VAL A 326 5.32 4.26 29.72
C VAL A 326 5.33 4.86 31.14
N ILE A 327 4.28 5.59 31.50
CA ILE A 327 4.20 6.32 32.77
C ILE A 327 3.68 5.42 33.90
N LEU A 328 2.69 4.58 33.58
CA LEU A 328 2.03 3.65 34.50
C LEU A 328 2.85 2.37 34.66
#